data_AF-A0A6B2LG03-F1
#
_entry.id   AF-A0A6B2LG03-F1
#
_cell.length_a   1.000
_cell.length_b   1.000
_cell.length_c   1.000
_cell.angle_alpha   90.00
_cell.angle_beta   90.00
_cell.angle_gamma   90.00
#
_symmetry.space_group_name_H-M   'P 1'
#
loop_
_entity.id
_entity.type
_entity.pdbx_description
1 polymer ?
#
loop_
_entity_poly.entity_id
_entity_poly.type
_entity_poly.pdbx_seq_one_letter_code
_entity_poly.pdbx_strand_id
1 'polypeptide(L)'
;MQKLSSTVEEVHATSIQATIILDKLSSLHSGDLGELFGDAASYCNGVDNALRRWGTALRNDFATPLVRSMDPHMQEVAVKIKEVSRKDANWTKEMAAMEKTVSKASKSGQQVKLVEAMKEFNLKKEDVDQKKAEVLLEVLTLERQRYLFLLELLTDVFDTQMKYGATILEGKEDIAVWKSKAATKDALSPEQIELLATRSEQTFRTVGDSSDVV
;
A
#
# COMPACT_ATOMS: atom_id res chain seq x y z
N MET A 1 7.44 1.31 -13.21
CA MET A 1 6.09 1.87 -12.94
C MET A 1 5.16 1.90 -14.14
N GLN A 2 5.60 2.39 -15.33
CA GLN A 2 4.75 2.40 -16.53
C GLN A 2 4.11 1.04 -16.84
N LYS A 3 4.88 -0.06 -16.73
CA LYS A 3 4.36 -1.43 -16.96
C LYS A 3 3.28 -1.86 -15.96
N LEU A 4 3.33 -1.40 -14.72
CA LEU A 4 2.32 -1.76 -13.72
C LEU A 4 1.03 -0.97 -13.93
N SER A 5 1.13 0.33 -14.25
CA SER A 5 -0.01 1.16 -14.62
C SER A 5 -0.73 0.59 -15.84
N SER A 6 0.03 0.22 -16.89
CA SER A 6 -0.55 -0.35 -18.11
C SER A 6 -1.24 -1.69 -17.86
N THR A 7 -0.65 -2.58 -17.05
CA THR A 7 -1.29 -3.86 -16.71
C THR A 7 -2.57 -3.66 -15.90
N VAL A 8 -2.59 -2.75 -14.92
CA VAL A 8 -3.83 -2.45 -14.17
C VAL A 8 -4.91 -1.87 -15.08
N GLU A 9 -4.54 -1.00 -16.03
CA GLU A 9 -5.46 -0.42 -17.01
C GLU A 9 -6.00 -1.48 -18.01
N GLU A 10 -5.16 -2.41 -18.47
CA GLU A 10 -5.55 -3.52 -19.35
C GLU A 10 -6.50 -4.51 -18.66
N VAL A 11 -6.19 -4.87 -17.40
CA VAL A 11 -7.07 -5.73 -16.58
C VAL A 11 -8.40 -5.03 -16.34
N HIS A 12 -8.38 -3.72 -16.05
CA HIS A 12 -9.58 -2.93 -15.85
C HIS A 12 -10.47 -2.89 -17.10
N ALA A 13 -9.89 -2.60 -18.26
CA ALA A 13 -10.62 -2.59 -19.52
C ALA A 13 -11.24 -3.96 -19.84
N THR A 14 -10.51 -5.03 -19.57
CA THR A 14 -11.00 -6.41 -19.77
C THR A 14 -12.13 -6.74 -18.79
N SER A 15 -12.00 -6.35 -17.51
CA SER A 15 -13.01 -6.60 -16.48
C SER A 15 -14.33 -5.88 -16.76
N ILE A 16 -14.27 -4.64 -17.25
CA ILE A 16 -15.46 -3.90 -17.70
C ILE A 16 -16.19 -4.66 -18.81
N GLN A 17 -15.46 -5.16 -19.80
CA GLN A 17 -16.07 -5.92 -20.90
C GLN A 17 -16.74 -7.21 -20.41
N ALA A 18 -16.07 -7.94 -19.52
CA ALA A 18 -16.64 -9.15 -18.91
C ALA A 18 -17.92 -8.84 -18.14
N THR A 19 -17.91 -7.78 -17.33
CA THR A 19 -19.08 -7.33 -16.58
C THR A 19 -20.24 -6.94 -17.50
N ILE A 20 -19.99 -6.16 -18.55
CA ILE A 20 -21.03 -5.78 -19.54
C ILE A 20 -21.66 -7.02 -20.19
N ILE A 21 -20.86 -8.06 -20.46
CA ILE A 21 -21.37 -9.32 -21.01
C ILE A 21 -22.25 -10.02 -19.97
N LEU A 22 -21.81 -10.11 -18.72
CA LEU A 22 -22.56 -10.73 -17.64
C LEU A 22 -23.88 -9.99 -17.34
N ASP A 23 -23.88 -8.67 -17.31
CA ASP A 23 -25.10 -7.85 -17.15
C ASP A 23 -26.10 -8.09 -18.29
N LYS A 24 -25.60 -8.18 -19.53
CA LYS A 24 -26.45 -8.52 -20.69
C LYS A 24 -27.04 -9.92 -20.55
N LEU A 25 -26.24 -10.91 -20.16
CA LEU A 25 -26.73 -12.28 -19.92
C LEU A 25 -27.76 -12.31 -18.78
N SER A 26 -27.52 -11.59 -17.70
CA SER A 26 -28.46 -11.43 -16.59
C SER A 26 -29.81 -10.86 -17.08
N SER A 27 -29.78 -9.86 -17.96
CA SER A 27 -31.02 -9.28 -18.52
C SER A 27 -31.78 -10.19 -19.49
N LEU A 28 -31.08 -11.14 -20.13
CA LEU A 28 -31.67 -12.07 -21.11
C LEU A 28 -32.28 -13.32 -20.45
N HIS A 29 -31.88 -13.64 -19.23
CA HIS A 29 -32.31 -14.83 -18.52
C HIS A 29 -33.07 -14.42 -17.25
N SER A 30 -34.30 -14.91 -17.10
CA SER A 30 -35.06 -14.77 -15.86
C SER A 30 -34.78 -15.93 -14.91
N GLY A 31 -34.98 -15.73 -13.61
CA GLY A 31 -34.81 -16.76 -12.58
C GLY A 31 -33.34 -16.95 -12.19
N ASP A 32 -33.00 -18.16 -11.75
CA ASP A 32 -31.71 -18.44 -11.12
C ASP A 32 -30.48 -18.13 -11.99
N LEU A 33 -30.52 -18.38 -13.31
CA LEU A 33 -29.43 -18.01 -14.22
C LEU A 33 -29.22 -16.49 -14.31
N GLY A 34 -30.31 -15.71 -14.31
CA GLY A 34 -30.25 -14.26 -14.35
C GLY A 34 -29.58 -13.68 -13.11
N GLU A 35 -29.98 -14.19 -11.94
CA GLU A 35 -29.39 -13.85 -10.64
C GLU A 35 -27.90 -14.20 -10.59
N LEU A 36 -27.52 -15.42 -10.99
CA LEU A 36 -26.12 -15.87 -11.01
C LEU A 36 -25.22 -14.99 -11.89
N PHE A 37 -25.68 -14.59 -13.08
CA PHE A 37 -24.91 -13.68 -13.92
C PHE A 37 -24.81 -12.28 -13.33
N GLY A 38 -25.89 -11.79 -12.68
CA GLY A 38 -25.89 -10.50 -12.00
C GLY A 38 -24.93 -10.46 -10.81
N ASP A 39 -24.93 -11.51 -9.98
CA ASP A 39 -24.01 -11.65 -8.85
C ASP A 39 -22.56 -11.76 -9.32
N ALA A 40 -22.30 -12.51 -10.39
CA ALA A 40 -20.98 -12.62 -10.99
C ALA A 40 -20.49 -11.28 -11.55
N ALA A 41 -21.37 -10.49 -12.17
CA ALA A 41 -21.05 -9.14 -12.65
C ALA A 41 -20.70 -8.20 -11.48
N SER A 42 -21.52 -8.20 -10.43
CA SER A 42 -21.31 -7.42 -9.20
C SER A 42 -19.97 -7.74 -8.54
N TYR A 43 -19.65 -9.03 -8.38
CA TYR A 43 -18.37 -9.50 -7.84
C TYR A 43 -17.17 -9.05 -8.70
N CYS A 44 -17.23 -9.27 -10.03
CA CYS A 44 -16.17 -8.84 -10.95
C CYS A 44 -15.91 -7.33 -10.85
N ASN A 45 -16.97 -6.52 -10.80
CA ASN A 45 -16.89 -5.07 -10.59
C ASN A 45 -16.26 -4.70 -9.24
N GLY A 46 -16.59 -5.41 -8.17
CA GLY A 46 -16.02 -5.19 -6.84
C GLY A 46 -14.50 -5.40 -6.84
N VAL A 47 -14.06 -6.56 -7.35
CA VAL A 47 -12.64 -6.93 -7.44
C VAL A 47 -11.87 -5.94 -8.31
N ASP A 48 -12.41 -5.57 -9.46
CA ASP A 48 -11.82 -4.59 -10.38
C ASP A 48 -11.64 -3.21 -9.74
N ASN A 49 -12.68 -2.70 -9.07
CA ASN A 49 -12.60 -1.42 -8.38
C ASN A 49 -11.56 -1.43 -7.27
N ALA A 50 -11.46 -2.54 -6.53
CA ALA A 50 -10.46 -2.70 -5.48
C ALA A 50 -9.03 -2.79 -6.06
N LEU A 51 -8.82 -3.51 -7.16
CA LEU A 51 -7.55 -3.56 -7.90
C LEU A 51 -7.13 -2.16 -8.38
N ARG A 52 -8.06 -1.38 -8.95
CA ARG A 52 -7.78 -0.02 -9.42
C ARG A 52 -7.40 0.91 -8.27
N ARG A 53 -8.06 0.80 -7.11
CA ARG A 53 -7.72 1.57 -5.91
C ARG A 53 -6.32 1.23 -5.42
N TRP A 54 -5.97 -0.06 -5.34
CA TRP A 54 -4.61 -0.48 -4.96
C TRP A 54 -3.55 0.01 -5.96
N GLY A 55 -3.79 -0.14 -7.27
CA GLY A 55 -2.90 0.39 -8.31
C GLY A 55 -2.73 1.91 -8.25
N THR A 56 -3.81 2.63 -7.92
CA THR A 56 -3.77 4.08 -7.70
C THR A 56 -2.93 4.44 -6.47
N ALA A 57 -3.10 3.74 -5.34
CA ALA A 57 -2.33 3.98 -4.13
C ALA A 57 -0.84 3.73 -4.34
N LEU A 58 -0.47 2.65 -5.02
CA LEU A 58 0.92 2.38 -5.41
C LEU A 58 1.56 3.53 -6.18
N ARG A 59 0.81 4.16 -7.09
CA ARG A 59 1.31 5.26 -7.93
C ARG A 59 1.30 6.60 -7.20
N ASN A 60 0.16 6.96 -6.63
CA ASN A 60 -0.11 8.32 -6.14
C ASN A 60 0.31 8.49 -4.69
N ASP A 61 0.20 7.44 -3.88
CA ASP A 61 0.42 7.52 -2.44
C ASP A 61 1.82 7.03 -2.07
N PHE A 62 2.41 6.10 -2.84
CA PHE A 62 3.78 5.63 -2.61
C PHE A 62 4.79 6.22 -3.59
N ALA A 63 4.67 5.89 -4.87
CA ALA A 63 5.79 6.10 -5.77
C ALA A 63 5.97 7.57 -6.21
N THR A 64 4.88 8.32 -6.37
CA THR A 64 4.96 9.75 -6.69
C THR A 64 5.56 10.56 -5.53
N PRO A 65 5.11 10.41 -4.27
CA PRO A 65 5.72 11.10 -3.13
C PRO A 65 7.17 10.69 -2.92
N LEU A 66 7.50 9.40 -3.09
CA LEU A 66 8.88 8.91 -2.97
C LEU A 66 9.82 9.56 -3.99
N VAL A 67 9.42 9.60 -5.27
CA VAL A 67 10.24 10.25 -6.30
C VAL A 67 10.39 11.75 -6.04
N ARG A 68 9.32 12.42 -5.61
CA ARG A 68 9.35 13.86 -5.29
C ARG A 68 10.22 14.18 -4.07
N SER A 69 10.32 13.27 -3.11
CA SER A 69 11.09 13.50 -1.89
C SER A 69 12.56 13.08 -2.03
N MET A 70 12.93 12.19 -2.96
CA MET A 70 14.31 11.73 -3.12
C MET A 70 15.32 12.86 -3.30
N ASP A 71 15.12 13.78 -4.25
CA ASP A 71 16.08 14.84 -4.55
C ASP A 71 16.28 15.81 -3.36
N PRO A 72 15.20 16.36 -2.75
CA PRO A 72 15.32 17.17 -1.53
C PRO A 72 16.05 16.45 -0.40
N HIS A 73 15.72 15.17 -0.19
CA HIS A 73 16.35 14.37 0.86
C HIS A 73 17.84 14.16 0.58
N MET A 74 18.24 13.83 -0.65
CA MET A 74 19.65 13.70 -1.01
C MET A 74 20.41 15.01 -0.82
N GLN A 75 19.82 16.14 -1.21
CA GLN A 75 20.42 17.45 -1.02
C GLN A 75 20.61 17.78 0.46
N GLU A 76 19.61 17.48 1.30
CA GLU A 76 19.69 17.69 2.75
C GLU A 76 20.80 16.83 3.38
N VAL A 77 20.99 15.56 2.97
CA VAL A 77 22.15 14.76 3.45
C VAL A 77 23.46 15.41 3.04
N ALA A 78 23.57 15.81 1.77
CA ALA A 78 24.81 16.38 1.26
C ALA A 78 25.19 17.66 2.01
N VAL A 79 24.20 18.50 2.35
CA VAL A 79 24.39 19.68 3.19
C VAL A 79 24.81 19.28 4.60
N LYS A 80 24.11 18.31 5.21
CA LYS A 80 24.40 17.87 6.58
C LYS A 80 25.80 17.25 6.71
N ILE A 81 26.23 16.44 5.74
CA ILE A 81 27.59 15.87 5.69
C ILE A 81 28.64 16.99 5.67
N LYS A 82 28.46 18.02 4.84
CA LYS A 82 29.38 19.16 4.77
C LYS A 82 29.42 19.94 6.09
N GLU A 83 28.25 20.16 6.71
CA GLU A 83 28.14 20.83 8.00
C GLU A 83 28.89 20.07 9.10
N VAL A 84 28.63 18.76 9.23
CA VAL A 84 29.25 17.88 10.22
C VAL A 84 30.76 17.80 10.02
N SER A 85 31.21 17.62 8.77
CA SER A 85 32.65 17.59 8.45
C SER A 85 33.36 18.89 8.83
N ARG A 86 32.71 20.04 8.59
CA ARG A 86 33.25 21.35 8.99
C ARG A 86 33.30 21.51 10.51
N LYS A 87 32.25 21.09 11.23
CA LYS A 87 32.21 21.13 12.70
C LYS A 87 33.32 20.26 13.29
N ASP A 88 33.48 19.03 12.81
CA ASP A 88 34.50 18.10 13.31
C ASP A 88 35.92 18.59 13.02
N ALA A 89 36.17 19.18 11.85
CA ALA A 89 37.45 19.81 11.54
C ALA A 89 37.78 21.00 12.47
N ASN A 90 36.77 21.81 12.83
CA ASN A 90 36.94 22.91 13.77
C ASN A 90 37.23 22.41 15.18
N TRP A 91 36.46 21.44 15.68
CA TRP A 91 36.68 20.86 17.01
C TRP A 91 38.04 20.17 17.11
N THR A 92 38.48 19.48 16.06
CA THR A 92 39.81 18.87 15.99
C THR A 92 40.91 19.93 16.10
N LYS A 93 40.76 21.07 15.41
CA LYS A 93 41.70 22.19 15.52
C LYS A 93 41.70 22.82 16.91
N GLU A 94 40.54 23.02 17.51
CA GLU A 94 40.40 23.55 18.87
C GLU A 94 41.09 22.63 19.89
N MET A 95 40.83 21.32 19.83
CA MET A 95 41.47 20.35 20.72
C MET A 95 42.98 20.30 20.53
N ALA A 96 43.48 20.31 19.28
CA ALA A 96 44.92 20.36 19.01
C ALA A 96 45.58 21.65 19.53
N ALA A 97 44.86 22.78 19.55
CA ALA A 97 45.36 24.02 20.14
C ALA A 97 45.46 23.90 21.68
N MET A 98 44.45 23.31 22.32
CA MET A 98 44.46 23.08 23.77
C MET A 98 45.57 22.10 24.19
N GLU A 99 45.79 21.02 23.44
CA GLU A 99 46.90 20.09 23.67
C GLU A 99 48.27 20.78 23.61
N LYS A 100 48.45 21.72 22.67
CA LYS A 100 49.66 22.54 22.59
C LYS A 100 49.82 23.44 23.82
N THR A 101 48.75 24.02 24.35
CA THR A 101 48.77 24.84 25.57
C THR A 101 49.20 24.00 26.78
N VAL A 102 48.62 22.79 26.94
CA VAL A 102 49.02 21.84 27.98
C VAL A 102 50.49 21.43 27.83
N SER A 103 50.93 21.11 26.61
CA SER A 103 52.33 20.76 26.33
C SER A 103 53.31 21.89 26.66
N LYS A 104 52.96 23.14 26.32
CA LYS A 104 53.76 24.32 26.68
C LYS A 104 53.82 24.55 28.19
N ALA A 105 52.69 24.41 28.89
CA ALA A 105 52.63 24.54 30.34
C ALA A 105 53.50 23.47 31.03
N SER A 106 53.46 22.23 30.54
CA SER A 106 54.31 21.13 31.01
C SER A 106 55.80 21.44 30.88
N LYS A 107 56.23 21.99 29.74
CA LYS A 107 57.64 22.39 29.51
C LYS A 107 58.10 23.58 30.36
N SER A 108 57.19 24.39 30.88
CA SER A 108 57.54 25.56 31.70
C SER A 108 57.98 25.22 33.13
N GLY A 109 57.75 23.99 33.60
CA GLY A 109 58.05 23.56 34.98
C GLY A 109 57.15 24.20 36.05
N GLN A 110 56.24 25.12 35.69
CA GLN A 110 55.33 25.76 36.63
C GLN A 110 54.08 24.89 36.86
N GLN A 111 54.07 24.15 37.97
CA GLN A 111 53.03 23.18 38.28
C GLN A 111 51.61 23.78 38.33
N VAL A 112 51.45 25.00 38.83
CA VAL A 112 50.16 25.71 38.86
C VAL A 112 49.60 25.91 37.45
N LYS A 113 50.43 26.38 36.50
CA LYS A 113 50.02 26.60 35.11
C LYS A 113 49.68 25.30 34.39
N LEU A 114 50.36 24.20 34.71
CA LEU A 114 50.04 22.89 34.16
C LEU A 114 48.67 22.41 34.63
N VAL A 115 48.36 22.54 35.92
CA VAL A 115 47.06 22.14 36.48
C VAL A 115 45.92 22.99 35.90
N GLU A 116 46.13 24.29 35.73
CA GLU A 116 45.15 25.19 35.10
C GLU A 116 44.90 24.80 33.63
N ALA A 117 45.96 24.60 32.84
CA ALA A 117 45.83 24.18 31.44
C ALA A 117 45.14 22.82 31.30
N MET A 118 45.38 21.87 32.20
CA MET A 118 44.69 20.57 32.23
C MET A 118 43.20 20.71 32.57
N LYS A 119 42.83 21.60 33.51
CA LYS A 119 41.42 21.88 33.82
C LYS A 119 40.70 22.46 32.60
N GLU A 120 41.28 23.46 31.95
CA GLU A 120 40.71 24.07 30.74
C GLU A 120 40.58 23.06 29.60
N PHE A 121 41.59 22.19 29.42
CA PHE A 121 41.54 21.11 28.44
C PHE A 121 40.37 20.14 28.71
N ASN A 122 40.18 19.71 29.96
CA ASN A 122 39.11 18.79 30.32
C ASN A 122 37.72 19.42 30.12
N LEU A 123 37.52 20.66 30.55
CA LEU A 123 36.26 21.39 30.31
C LEU A 123 35.98 21.53 28.81
N LYS A 124 37.02 21.82 28.01
CA LYS A 124 36.86 21.95 26.57
C LYS A 124 36.57 20.60 25.89
N LYS A 125 37.19 19.53 26.39
CA LYS A 125 36.92 18.17 25.92
C LYS A 125 35.46 17.79 26.17
N GLU A 126 34.95 18.03 27.38
CA GLU A 126 33.54 17.78 27.72
C GLU A 126 32.58 18.59 26.83
N ASP A 127 32.87 19.87 26.57
CA ASP A 127 32.12 20.72 25.63
C ASP A 127 32.10 20.15 24.20
N VAL A 128 33.24 19.68 23.69
CA VAL A 128 33.34 19.06 22.36
C VAL A 128 32.59 17.73 22.32
N ASP A 129 32.72 16.90 23.34
CA ASP A 129 32.04 15.60 23.42
C ASP A 129 30.52 15.79 23.48
N GLN A 130 30.02 16.78 24.24
CA GLN A 130 28.60 17.15 24.25
C GLN A 130 28.13 17.59 22.86
N LYS A 131 28.85 18.48 22.19
CA LYS A 131 28.50 18.95 20.84
C LYS A 131 28.51 17.84 19.79
N LYS A 132 29.43 16.88 19.92
CA LYS A 132 29.46 15.67 19.07
C LYS A 132 28.24 14.79 19.32
N ALA A 133 27.82 14.61 20.57
CA ALA A 133 26.62 13.87 20.91
C ALA A 133 25.35 14.55 20.36
N GLU A 134 25.26 15.88 20.45
CA GLU A 134 24.15 16.65 19.87
C GLU A 134 24.08 16.48 18.34
N VAL A 135 25.21 16.58 17.64
CA VAL A 135 25.25 16.33 16.18
C VAL A 135 24.87 14.90 15.82
N LEU A 136 25.32 13.91 16.61
CA LEU A 136 24.93 12.52 16.39
C LEU A 136 23.41 12.34 16.55
N LEU A 137 22.82 12.94 17.57
CA LEU A 137 21.37 12.92 17.78
C LEU A 137 20.62 13.55 16.60
N GLU A 138 21.07 14.69 16.09
CA GLU A 138 20.49 15.34 14.91
C GLU A 138 20.51 14.41 13.68
N VAL A 139 21.66 13.80 13.40
CA VAL A 139 21.83 12.89 12.25
C VAL A 139 20.92 11.67 12.38
N LEU A 140 20.89 11.04 13.55
CA LEU A 140 20.03 9.87 13.81
C LEU A 140 18.54 10.22 13.72
N THR A 141 18.15 11.41 14.17
CA THR A 141 16.77 11.88 14.07
C THR A 141 16.36 12.08 12.62
N LEU A 142 17.24 12.69 11.83
CA LEU A 142 17.04 12.94 10.41
C LEU A 142 16.94 11.62 9.63
N GLU A 143 17.78 10.64 9.94
CA GLU A 143 17.70 9.28 9.40
C GLU A 143 16.36 8.60 9.78
N ARG A 144 15.98 8.65 11.05
CA ARG A 144 14.71 8.09 11.55
C ARG A 144 13.50 8.66 10.83
N GLN A 145 13.44 9.99 10.66
CA GLN A 145 12.32 10.66 9.97
C GLN A 145 12.14 10.14 8.54
N ARG A 146 13.23 9.85 7.84
CA ARG A 146 13.19 9.40 6.44
C ARG A 146 12.71 7.96 6.30
N TYR A 147 13.16 7.08 7.19
CA TYR A 147 12.68 5.71 7.21
C TYR A 147 11.22 5.63 7.66
N LEU A 148 10.80 6.46 8.63
CA LEU A 148 9.39 6.55 9.01
C LEU A 148 8.52 7.08 7.87
N PHE A 149 8.98 8.10 7.14
CA PHE A 149 8.30 8.57 5.93
C PHE A 149 8.11 7.43 4.91
N LEU A 150 9.15 6.63 4.63
CA LEU A 150 9.02 5.49 3.72
C LEU A 150 8.01 4.45 4.22
N LEU A 151 8.00 4.18 5.52
CA LEU A 151 7.05 3.25 6.15
C LEU A 151 5.62 3.77 6.06
N GLU A 152 5.39 5.05 6.33
CA GLU A 152 4.07 5.71 6.22
C GLU A 152 3.49 5.55 4.79
N LEU A 153 4.30 5.83 3.76
CA LEU A 153 3.85 5.65 2.38
C LEU A 153 3.53 4.18 2.03
N LEU A 154 4.28 3.22 2.60
CA LEU A 154 4.04 1.80 2.37
C LEU A 154 2.80 1.28 3.11
N THR A 155 2.52 1.79 4.31
CA THR A 155 1.36 1.33 5.10
C THR A 155 0.04 1.60 4.39
N ASP A 156 -0.09 2.74 3.71
CA ASP A 156 -1.31 3.08 2.95
C ASP A 156 -1.51 2.14 1.74
N VAL A 157 -0.41 1.79 1.08
CA VAL A 157 -0.43 0.78 0.01
C VAL A 157 -0.81 -0.59 0.53
N PHE A 158 -0.29 -1.01 1.68
CA PHE A 158 -0.65 -2.30 2.26
C PHE A 158 -2.10 -2.36 2.74
N ASP A 159 -2.64 -1.26 3.29
CA ASP A 159 -4.06 -1.19 3.64
C ASP A 159 -4.96 -1.37 2.41
N THR A 160 -4.65 -0.70 1.30
CA THR A 160 -5.40 -0.88 0.05
C THR A 160 -5.22 -2.28 -0.56
N GLN A 161 -4.02 -2.87 -0.43
CA GLN A 161 -3.77 -4.25 -0.86
C GLN A 161 -4.57 -5.26 -0.03
N MET A 162 -4.65 -5.07 1.29
CA MET A 162 -5.44 -5.93 2.18
C MET A 162 -6.93 -5.84 1.84
N LYS A 163 -7.45 -4.63 1.57
CA LYS A 163 -8.84 -4.43 1.13
C LYS A 163 -9.11 -5.14 -0.20
N TYR A 164 -8.19 -5.04 -1.16
CA TYR A 164 -8.28 -5.82 -2.41
C TYR A 164 -8.33 -7.33 -2.16
N GLY A 165 -7.45 -7.85 -1.31
CA GLY A 165 -7.46 -9.25 -0.91
C GLY A 165 -8.77 -9.67 -0.23
N ALA A 166 -9.34 -8.83 0.63
CA ALA A 166 -10.62 -9.08 1.28
C ALA A 166 -11.77 -9.18 0.28
N THR A 167 -11.84 -8.27 -0.70
CA THR A 167 -12.86 -8.30 -1.76
C THR A 167 -12.80 -9.58 -2.59
N ILE A 168 -11.60 -10.13 -2.87
CA ILE A 168 -11.48 -11.44 -3.53
C ILE A 168 -12.06 -12.57 -2.68
N LEU A 169 -11.86 -12.49 -1.35
CA LEU A 169 -12.31 -13.54 -0.43
C LEU A 169 -13.82 -13.52 -0.20
N GLU A 170 -14.47 -12.36 -0.33
CA GLU A 170 -15.94 -12.23 -0.22
C GLU A 170 -16.67 -13.12 -1.24
N GLY A 171 -16.16 -13.25 -2.46
CA GLY A 171 -16.77 -14.10 -3.50
C GLY A 171 -16.58 -15.61 -3.31
N LYS A 172 -15.96 -16.07 -2.23
CA LYS A 172 -15.69 -17.50 -2.02
C LYS A 172 -16.99 -18.31 -1.88
N GLU A 173 -17.98 -17.76 -1.19
CA GLU A 173 -19.29 -18.39 -1.01
C GLU A 173 -20.07 -18.38 -2.33
N ASP A 174 -20.08 -17.24 -3.02
CA ASP A 174 -20.74 -17.09 -4.32
C ASP A 174 -20.18 -18.06 -5.37
N ILE A 175 -18.85 -18.19 -5.46
CA ILE A 175 -18.21 -19.15 -6.37
C ILE A 175 -18.64 -20.60 -6.08
N ALA A 176 -18.85 -20.95 -4.81
CA ALA A 176 -19.32 -22.29 -4.46
C ALA A 176 -20.77 -22.51 -4.90
N VAL A 177 -21.64 -21.50 -4.73
CA VAL A 177 -23.01 -21.51 -5.23
C VAL A 177 -23.04 -21.63 -6.75
N TRP A 178 -22.24 -20.82 -7.45
CA TRP A 178 -22.16 -20.83 -8.91
C TRP A 178 -21.68 -22.19 -9.44
N LYS A 179 -20.68 -22.80 -8.79
CA LYS A 179 -20.21 -24.15 -9.12
C LYS A 179 -21.29 -25.21 -8.91
N SER A 180 -22.03 -25.12 -7.80
CA SER A 180 -23.14 -26.03 -7.51
C SER A 180 -24.24 -25.93 -8.57
N LYS A 181 -24.60 -24.72 -8.99
CA LYS A 181 -25.59 -24.47 -10.04
C LYS A 181 -25.11 -24.92 -11.42
N ALA A 182 -23.84 -24.70 -11.74
CA ALA A 182 -23.23 -25.20 -12.97
C ALA A 182 -23.21 -26.74 -13.04
N ALA A 183 -23.16 -27.43 -11.89
CA ALA A 183 -23.20 -28.89 -11.83
C ALA A 183 -24.58 -29.47 -12.23
N THR A 184 -25.65 -28.67 -12.15
CA THR A 184 -27.01 -29.06 -12.56
C THR A 184 -27.37 -28.60 -13.97
N LYS A 185 -26.38 -28.29 -14.82
CA LYS A 185 -26.57 -27.74 -16.18
C LYS A 185 -27.48 -28.57 -17.11
N ASP A 186 -27.59 -29.87 -16.86
CA ASP A 186 -28.41 -30.80 -17.66
C ASP A 186 -29.80 -31.04 -17.04
N ALA A 187 -30.14 -30.32 -15.96
CA ALA A 187 -31.41 -30.39 -15.27
C ALA A 187 -32.17 -29.06 -15.36
N LEU A 188 -33.50 -29.14 -15.34
CA LEU A 188 -34.37 -27.96 -15.25
C LEU A 188 -34.39 -27.40 -13.82
N SER A 189 -34.49 -26.08 -13.68
CA SER A 189 -34.70 -25.45 -12.38
C SER A 189 -36.07 -25.79 -11.80
N PRO A 190 -36.27 -25.73 -10.47
CA PRO A 190 -37.59 -25.90 -9.87
C PRO A 190 -38.65 -24.97 -10.47
N GLU A 191 -38.31 -23.70 -10.74
CA GLU A 191 -39.25 -22.77 -11.38
C GLU A 191 -39.60 -23.18 -12.81
N GLN A 192 -38.63 -23.72 -13.58
CA GLN A 192 -38.88 -24.22 -14.94
C GLN A 192 -39.79 -25.46 -14.92
N ILE A 193 -39.58 -26.36 -13.95
CA ILE A 193 -40.43 -27.54 -13.76
C ILE A 193 -41.86 -27.12 -13.40
N GLU A 194 -42.02 -26.16 -12.48
CA GLU A 194 -43.32 -25.64 -12.06
C GLU A 194 -44.04 -24.89 -13.20
N LEU A 195 -43.32 -24.11 -13.99
CA LEU A 195 -43.87 -23.43 -15.18
C LEU A 195 -44.38 -24.44 -16.21
N LEU A 196 -43.62 -25.51 -16.47
CA LEU A 196 -44.04 -26.58 -17.38
C LEU A 196 -45.26 -27.33 -16.84
N ALA A 197 -45.29 -27.64 -15.55
CA ALA A 197 -46.43 -28.31 -14.91
C ALA A 197 -47.70 -27.44 -15.01
N THR A 198 -47.60 -26.15 -14.70
CA THR A 198 -48.72 -25.20 -14.75
C THR A 198 -49.25 -25.04 -16.18
N ARG A 199 -48.36 -24.90 -17.18
CA ARG A 199 -48.77 -24.82 -18.59
C ARG A 199 -49.38 -26.13 -19.10
N SER A 200 -48.87 -27.27 -18.66
CA SER A 200 -49.43 -28.58 -19.00
C SER A 200 -50.85 -28.72 -18.45
N GLU A 201 -51.09 -28.33 -17.20
CA GLU A 201 -52.41 -28.36 -16.59
C GLU A 201 -53.41 -27.39 -17.27
N GLN A 202 -52.98 -26.17 -17.59
CA GLN A 202 -53.80 -25.21 -18.35
C GLN A 202 -54.19 -25.74 -19.73
N THR A 203 -53.24 -26.38 -20.43
CA THR A 203 -53.49 -27.01 -21.74
C THR A 203 -54.46 -28.18 -21.62
N PHE A 204 -54.31 -29.01 -20.59
CA PHE A 204 -55.22 -30.13 -20.36
C PHE A 204 -56.66 -29.68 -20.08
N ARG A 205 -56.85 -28.62 -19.27
CA ARG A 205 -58.18 -28.06 -18.99
C ARG A 205 -58.84 -27.45 -20.24
N THR A 206 -58.09 -26.75 -21.08
CA THR A 206 -58.63 -26.18 -22.33
C THR A 206 -59.03 -27.24 -23.35
N VAL A 207 -58.31 -28.37 -23.42
CA VAL A 207 -58.68 -29.51 -24.26
C VAL A 207 -59.89 -30.28 -23.69
N GLY A 208 -59.99 -30.39 -22.36
CA GLY A 208 -61.16 -30.99 -21.68
C GLY A 208 -62.45 -30.22 -21.91
N ASP A 209 -62.42 -28.90 -21.72
CA ASP A 209 -63.60 -28.03 -21.91
C ASP A 209 -64.05 -27.95 -23.38
N SER A 210 -63.17 -28.25 -24.34
CA SER A 210 -63.52 -28.32 -25.77
C SER A 210 -64.03 -29.70 -26.22
N SER A 211 -63.96 -30.72 -25.34
CA SER A 211 -64.50 -32.06 -25.59
C SER A 211 -65.92 -32.28 -25.06
N ASP A 212 -66.45 -31.36 -24.25
CA ASP A 212 -67.84 -31.36 -23.76
C ASP A 212 -68.84 -30.65 -24.70
N VAL A 213 -68.42 -30.33 -25.93
CA VAL A 213 -69.28 -29.79 -26.99
C VAL A 213 -69.43 -30.82 -28.12
N VAL A 214 -70.09 -31.94 -27.84
CA VAL A 214 -70.69 -32.85 -28.84
C VAL A 214 -72.05 -33.32 -28.32
#